data_AF-A0A7V9K3L7-F1
#
_entry.id   AF-A0A7V9K3L7-F1
#
_cell.length_a   1.000
_cell.length_b   1.000
_cell.length_c   1.000
_cell.angle_alpha   90.00
_cell.angle_beta   90.00
_cell.angle_gamma   90.00
#
_symmetry.space_group_name_H-M   'P 1'
#
loop_
_entity.id
_entity.type
_entity.pdbx_description
1 polymer ?
#
loop_
_entity_poly.entity_id
_entity_poly.type
_entity_poly.pdbx_seq_one_letter_code
_entity_poly.pdbx_strand_id
1 'polypeptide(L)' 'MTPVETVLGPVDSGALGKTLVHEHLLSVSEVTWFQWPHLYDYEALMADAVADLQAVKAHGVETIFDPAALGIGRD' A
#
# COMPACT_ATOMS: atom_id res chain seq x y z
N MET A 1 -18.49 -15.62 -8.70
CA MET A 1 -17.33 -14.79 -8.34
C MET A 1 -17.27 -14.68 -6.83
N THR A 2 -16.08 -14.52 -6.27
CA THR A 2 -15.85 -14.56 -4.82
C THR A 2 -15.58 -13.15 -4.31
N PRO A 3 -16.16 -12.72 -3.18
CA PRO A 3 -15.83 -11.42 -2.60
C PRO A 3 -14.36 -11.38 -2.16
N VAL A 4 -13.70 -10.25 -2.40
CA VAL A 4 -12.34 -9.94 -1.95
C VAL A 4 -12.41 -8.67 -1.10
N GLU A 5 -11.95 -8.74 0.15
CA GLU A 5 -11.92 -7.59 1.05
C GLU A 5 -10.82 -6.60 0.63
N THR A 6 -11.15 -5.31 0.63
CA THR A 6 -10.22 -4.19 0.42
C THR A 6 -10.32 -3.20 1.57
N VAL A 7 -9.42 -2.22 1.64
CA VAL A 7 -9.49 -1.13 2.63
C VAL A 7 -10.75 -0.26 2.50
N LEU A 8 -11.44 -0.30 1.35
CA LEU A 8 -12.71 0.41 1.11
C LEU A 8 -13.94 -0.52 1.17
N GLY A 9 -13.76 -1.76 1.64
CA GLY A 9 -14.80 -2.79 1.70
C GLY A 9 -14.69 -3.85 0.60
N PRO A 10 -15.62 -4.82 0.57
CA PRO A 10 -15.55 -5.95 -0.34
C PRO A 10 -15.83 -5.56 -1.79
N VAL A 11 -15.07 -6.15 -2.70
CA VAL A 11 -15.29 -6.07 -4.16
C VAL A 11 -15.44 -7.47 -4.75
N ASP A 12 -16.04 -7.57 -5.94
CA ASP A 12 -16.10 -8.81 -6.68
C ASP A 12 -14.70 -9.19 -7.22
N SER A 13 -14.31 -10.47 -7.15
CA SER A 13 -13.01 -10.93 -7.67
C SER A 13 -12.76 -10.59 -9.15
N GLY A 14 -13.81 -10.42 -9.96
CA GLY A 14 -13.69 -9.97 -11.34
C GLY A 14 -13.40 -8.49 -11.53
N ALA A 15 -13.60 -7.68 -10.50
CA ALA A 15 -13.40 -6.23 -10.53
C ALA A 15 -11.95 -5.81 -10.23
N LEU A 16 -11.07 -6.74 -9.85
CA LEU A 16 -9.68 -6.44 -9.47
C LEU A 16 -8.82 -5.92 -10.63
N GLY A 17 -9.19 -6.22 -11.89
CA GLY A 17 -8.41 -5.83 -13.06
C GLY A 17 -6.97 -6.37 -13.03
N LYS A 18 -6.02 -5.64 -13.65
CA LYS A 18 -4.60 -5.99 -13.57
C LYS A 18 -4.10 -5.72 -12.16
N THR A 19 -3.67 -6.78 -11.48
CA THR A 19 -3.35 -6.75 -10.05
C THR A 19 -1.87 -7.04 -9.79
N LEU A 20 -1.23 -6.25 -8.93
CA LEU A 20 0.05 -6.59 -8.32
C LEU A 20 -0.21 -7.21 -6.95
N VAL A 21 0.18 -8.48 -6.78
CA VAL A 21 -0.26 -9.29 -5.61
C VAL A 21 0.67 -9.18 -4.40
N HIS A 22 1.77 -8.44 -4.50
CA HIS A 22 2.73 -8.26 -3.41
C HIS A 22 3.53 -6.97 -3.64
N GLU A 23 3.08 -5.86 -3.07
CA GLU A 23 3.77 -4.57 -3.09
C GLU A 23 3.69 -3.94 -1.69
N HIS A 24 4.53 -2.97 -1.37
CA HIS A 24 4.43 -2.24 -0.10
C HIS A 24 4.30 -0.75 -0.37
N LEU A 25 3.26 -0.12 0.17
CA LEU A 25 3.11 1.35 0.13
C LEU A 25 4.11 2.02 1.05
N LEU A 26 4.38 1.37 2.18
CA LEU A 26 5.39 1.76 3.15
C LEU A 26 6.08 0.51 3.68
N SER A 27 7.40 0.55 3.79
CA SER A 27 8.18 -0.52 4.41
C SER A 27 9.23 0.06 5.34
N VAL A 28 8.96 -0.05 6.64
CA VAL A 28 9.76 0.59 7.69
C VAL A 28 9.82 -0.31 8.92
N SER A 29 10.88 -0.16 9.71
CA SER A 29 10.90 -0.76 11.04
C SER A 29 10.00 0.06 11.97
N GLU A 30 8.93 -0.54 12.49
CA GLU A 30 8.04 0.08 13.47
C GLU A 30 8.80 0.57 14.71
N VAL A 31 9.81 -0.19 15.15
CA VAL A 31 10.65 0.19 16.30
C VAL A 31 11.47 1.44 15.96
N THR A 32 12.09 1.49 14.78
CA THR A 32 12.87 2.67 14.38
C THR A 32 11.98 3.89 14.22
N TRP A 33 10.81 3.74 13.59
CA TRP A 33 9.83 4.81 13.44
C TRP A 33 9.39 5.37 14.80
N PHE A 34 9.05 4.48 15.74
CA PHE A 34 8.59 4.89 17.06
C PHE A 34 9.71 5.55 17.90
N GLN A 35 10.93 5.03 17.85
CA GLN A 35 12.06 5.54 18.65
C GLN A 35 12.67 6.81 18.06
N TRP A 36 12.66 6.96 16.73
CA TRP A 36 13.26 8.10 16.02
C TRP A 36 12.31 8.68 14.97
N PRO A 37 11.14 9.21 15.38
CA PRO A 37 10.14 9.72 14.43
C PRO A 37 10.66 10.92 13.63
N HIS A 38 11.63 11.67 14.15
CA HIS A 38 12.24 12.82 13.47
C HIS A 38 13.08 12.44 12.24
N LEU A 39 13.36 11.15 12.02
CA LEU A 39 14.03 10.67 10.80
C LEU A 39 13.05 10.51 9.63
N TYR A 40 11.74 10.59 9.89
CA TYR A 40 10.70 10.34 8.91
C TYR A 40 9.87 11.60 8.70
N ASP A 41 9.70 11.99 7.44
CA ASP A 41 8.73 13.00 7.02
C ASP A 41 7.51 12.26 6.46
N TYR A 42 6.47 12.10 7.28
CA TYR A 42 5.28 11.33 6.91
C TYR A 42 4.56 11.92 5.70
N GLU A 43 4.48 13.25 5.62
CA GLU A 43 3.79 13.93 4.52
C GLU A 43 4.55 13.73 3.20
N ALA A 44 5.88 13.79 3.24
CA ALA A 44 6.71 13.46 2.08
C ALA A 44 6.56 11.99 1.65
N LEU A 45 6.59 11.05 2.60
CA LEU A 45 6.41 9.61 2.32
C LEU A 45 5.04 9.32 1.71
N MET A 46 3.98 9.94 2.22
CA MET A 46 2.63 9.81 1.67
C MET A 46 2.54 10.39 0.25
N ALA A 47 3.14 11.57 0.02
CA ALA A 47 3.17 12.18 -1.30
C ALA A 47 3.89 11.29 -2.33
N ASP A 48 5.01 10.69 -1.95
CA ASP A 48 5.76 9.75 -2.79
C ASP A 48 4.95 8.49 -3.08
N ALA A 49 4.34 7.87 -2.06
CA ALA A 49 3.50 6.67 -2.24
C ALA A 49 2.30 6.93 -3.18
N VAL A 50 1.66 8.09 -3.07
CA VAL A 50 0.58 8.49 -3.98
C VAL A 50 1.11 8.70 -5.40
N ALA A 51 2.26 9.34 -5.57
CA ALA A 51 2.87 9.55 -6.88
C ALA A 51 3.21 8.21 -7.57
N ASP A 52 3.79 7.28 -6.83
CA ASP A 52 4.12 5.94 -7.33
C ASP A 52 2.86 5.15 -7.72
N LEU A 53 1.80 5.20 -6.89
CA LEU A 53 0.52 4.59 -7.23
C LEU A 53 -0.09 5.15 -8.52
N GLN A 54 -0.03 6.48 -8.72
CA GLN A 54 -0.50 7.11 -9.96
C GLN A 54 0.33 6.67 -11.18
N ALA A 55 1.65 6.56 -11.02
CA ALA A 55 2.54 6.07 -12.09
C ALA A 55 2.23 4.62 -12.46
N VAL A 56 2.08 3.74 -11.47
CA VAL A 56 1.75 2.32 -11.70
C VAL A 56 0.35 2.17 -12.30
N LYS A 57 -0.61 2.99 -11.86
CA LYS A 57 -1.94 3.06 -12.46
C LYS A 57 -1.92 3.48 -13.93
N ALA A 58 -1.04 4.41 -14.32
CA ALA A 58 -0.85 4.80 -15.72
C ALA A 58 -0.36 3.63 -16.62
N HIS A 59 0.22 2.57 -16.02
CA HIS A 59 0.57 1.32 -16.69
C HIS A 59 -0.56 0.25 -16.64
N GLY A 60 -1.78 0.68 -16.35
CA GLY A 60 -3.00 -0.13 -16.38
C GLY A 60 -3.19 -1.07 -15.21
N VAL A 61 -2.45 -0.89 -14.10
CA VAL A 61 -2.70 -1.61 -12.84
C VAL A 61 -3.90 -0.97 -12.15
N GLU A 62 -4.85 -1.78 -11.72
CA GLU A 62 -6.08 -1.33 -11.07
C GLU A 62 -6.13 -1.68 -9.58
N THR A 63 -5.37 -2.69 -9.14
CA THR A 63 -5.34 -3.13 -7.74
C THR A 63 -3.93 -3.53 -7.33
N ILE A 64 -3.58 -3.24 -6.08
CA ILE A 64 -2.39 -3.79 -5.41
C ILE A 64 -2.81 -4.49 -4.12
N PHE A 65 -2.00 -5.44 -3.68
CA PHE A 65 -2.09 -6.03 -2.35
C PHE A 65 -0.88 -5.59 -1.55
N ASP A 66 -1.12 -4.92 -0.43
CA ASP A 66 -0.08 -4.59 0.55
C ASP A 66 -0.05 -5.63 1.68
N PRO A 67 0.94 -6.53 1.71
CA PRO A 67 1.08 -7.51 2.78
C PRO A 67 1.84 -6.95 3.99
N ALA A 68 2.00 -5.63 4.11
CA ALA A 68 2.54 -5.01 5.32
C ALA A 68 1.78 -5.50 6.55
N ALA A 69 2.54 -6.03 7.50
CA ALA A 69 2.05 -6.61 8.73
C ALA A 69 2.84 -6.05 9.92
N LEU A 70 2.59 -6.61 11.10
CA LEU A 70 3.32 -6.25 12.31
C LEU A 70 4.84 -6.42 12.10
N GLY A 71 5.59 -5.39 12.46
CA GLY A 71 7.05 -5.33 12.39
C GLY A 71 7.60 -4.67 11.12
N ILE A 72 6.76 -4.42 10.10
CA ILE A 72 7.17 -3.79 8.83
C ILE A 72 6.38 -2.52 8.47
N GLY A 73 5.63 -1.97 9.42
CA GLY A 73 5.06 -0.63 9.29
C GLY A 73 3.75 -0.59 8.54
N ARG A 74 2.81 -1.49 8.87
CA ARG A 74 1.44 -1.44 8.36
C ARG A 74 0.75 -0.14 8.78
N ASP A 75 0.25 0.63 7.81
CA ASP A 75 -0.54 1.87 7.94
C ASP A 75 -1.95 1.64 7.37
#